data_AF-A0A948JPB6-F1
#
_entry.id   AF-A0A948JPB6-F1
#
_cell.length_a   1.000
_cell.length_b   1.000
_cell.length_c   1.000
_cell.angle_alpha   90.00
_cell.angle_beta   90.00
_cell.angle_gamma   90.00
#
_symmetry.space_group_name_H-M   'P 1'
#
loop_
_entity.id
_entity.type
_entity.pdbx_description
1 polymer ?
#
loop_
_entity_poly.entity_id
_entity_poly.type
_entity_poly.pdbx_seq_one_letter_code
_entity_poly.pdbx_strand_id
1 'polypeptide(L)' 'MFSVMELRLIRTSVKKIMADMLKRKASLDPESDDAIEIANDLVMYQHVLEKINERQDV' A
#
# COMPACT_ATOMS: atom_id res chain seq x y z
N MET A 1 19.57 -6.26 -3.59
CA MET A 1 18.56 -5.84 -4.58
C MET A 1 17.53 -6.96 -4.68
N PHE A 2 16.23 -6.66 -4.57
CA PHE A 2 15.19 -7.69 -4.74
C PHE A 2 15.13 -8.19 -6.19
N SER A 3 14.93 -9.50 -6.36
CA SER A 3 14.61 -10.17 -7.62
C SER A 3 13.20 -9.83 -8.10
N VAL A 4 12.90 -10.09 -9.38
CA VAL A 4 11.55 -9.90 -9.96
C VAL A 4 10.48 -10.66 -9.18
N MET A 5 10.76 -11.91 -8.82
CA MET A 5 9.81 -12.73 -8.06
C MET A 5 9.52 -12.14 -6.68
N GLU A 6 10.55 -11.69 -5.96
CA GLU A 6 10.39 -11.01 -4.67
C GLU A 6 9.58 -9.71 -4.83
N LEU A 7 9.84 -8.92 -5.87
CA LEU A 7 9.08 -7.69 -6.14
C LEU A 7 7.61 -7.97 -6.47
N ARG A 8 7.31 -9.06 -7.21
CA ARG A 8 5.91 -9.49 -7.47
C ARG A 8 5.19 -9.91 -6.19
N LEU A 9 5.88 -10.61 -5.30
CA LEU A 9 5.34 -11.01 -4.00
C LEU A 9 5.10 -9.76 -3.13
N ILE A 10 6.08 -8.86 -3.02
CA ILE A 10 5.95 -7.61 -2.27
C ILE A 10 4.79 -6.78 -2.83
N ARG A 11 4.70 -6.59 -4.15
CA ARG A 11 3.60 -5.87 -4.81
C ARG A 11 2.23 -6.44 -4.44
N THR A 12 2.10 -7.76 -4.44
CA THR A 12 0.84 -8.44 -4.11
C THR A 12 0.47 -8.24 -2.65
N SER A 13 1.44 -8.40 -1.74
CA SER A 13 1.25 -8.19 -0.30
C SER A 13 0.88 -6.74 0.02
N VAL A 14 1.58 -5.76 -0.57
CA VAL A 14 1.30 -4.33 -0.38
C VAL A 14 -0.10 -3.99 -0.88
N LYS A 15 -0.50 -4.47 -2.07
CA LYS A 15 -1.87 -4.26 -2.58
C LYS A 15 -2.93 -4.81 -1.64
N LYS A 16 -2.70 -6.00 -1.05
CA LYS A 16 -3.62 -6.60 -0.07
C LYS A 16 -3.73 -5.74 1.19
N ILE A 17 -2.59 -5.33 1.75
CA ILE A 17 -2.55 -4.47 2.96
C ILE A 17 -3.29 -3.16 2.71
N MET A 18 -3.04 -2.50 1.57
CA MET A 18 -3.74 -1.28 1.20
C MET A 18 -5.26 -1.48 1.07
N ALA A 19 -5.72 -2.60 0.50
CA ALA A 19 -7.14 -2.92 0.40
C ALA A 19 -7.78 -3.10 1.79
N ASP A 20 -7.10 -3.81 2.69
CA ASP A 20 -7.56 -4.02 4.07
C ASP A 20 -7.59 -2.70 4.85
N MET A 21 -6.58 -1.84 4.66
CA MET A 21 -6.52 -0.49 5.22
C MET A 21 -7.63 0.42 4.71
N LEU A 22 -7.90 0.42 3.41
CA LEU A 22 -9.02 1.17 2.81
C LEU A 22 -10.37 0.72 3.39
N LYS A 23 -10.55 -0.60 3.55
CA LYS A 23 -11.75 -1.16 4.17
C LYS A 23 -11.89 -0.72 5.63
N ARG A 24 -10.80 -0.72 6.40
CA ARG A 24 -10.79 -0.23 7.79
C ARG A 24 -11.09 1.26 7.85
N LYS A 25 -10.42 2.08 7.04
CA LYS A 25 -10.64 3.54 6.96
C LYS A 25 -12.09 3.88 6.62
N ALA A 26 -12.74 3.11 5.76
CA ALA A 26 -14.16 3.32 5.43
C ALA A 26 -15.12 3.07 6.61
N SER A 27 -14.68 2.38 7.66
CA SER A 27 -15.46 2.15 8.89
C SER A 27 -15.17 3.15 10.02
N LEU A 28 -14.24 4.08 9.81
CA LEU A 28 -13.85 5.09 10.80
C LEU A 28 -14.49 6.44 10.50
N ASP A 29 -14.62 7.28 11.53
CA ASP A 29 -14.91 8.70 11.36
C ASP A 29 -13.75 9.34 10.55
N PRO A 30 -14.02 10.01 9.41
CA PRO A 30 -12.98 10.64 8.60
C PRO A 30 -12.09 11.64 9.35
N GLU A 31 -12.59 12.24 10.43
CA GLU A 31 -11.86 13.22 11.25
C GLU A 31 -11.13 12.58 12.44
N SER A 32 -11.28 11.27 12.63
CA SER A 32 -10.52 10.55 13.67
C SER A 32 -9.04 10.47 13.34
N ASP A 33 -8.20 10.51 14.38
CA ASP A 33 -6.75 10.34 14.27
C ASP A 33 -6.39 9.04 13.52
N ASP A 34 -7.06 7.92 13.85
CA ASP A 34 -6.90 6.63 13.16
C ASP A 34 -7.14 6.73 11.64
N ALA A 35 -8.18 7.47 11.20
CA ALA A 35 -8.50 7.60 9.78
C ALA A 35 -7.44 8.44 9.04
N ILE A 36 -6.88 9.46 9.71
CA ILE A 36 -5.79 10.30 9.22
C ILE A 36 -4.50 9.50 9.12
N GLU A 37 -4.15 8.72 10.15
CA GLU A 37 -2.98 7.84 10.14
C GLU A 37 -3.05 6.82 9.01
N ILE A 38 -4.20 6.15 8.84
CA ILE A 38 -4.38 5.20 7.74
C ILE A 38 -4.26 5.91 6.37
N ALA A 39 -4.75 7.15 6.24
CA ALA A 39 -4.57 7.91 5.00
C ALA A 39 -3.10 8.18 4.69
N ASN A 40 -2.30 8.55 5.69
CA ASN A 40 -0.86 8.79 5.55
C ASN A 40 -0.11 7.50 5.18
N ASP A 41 -0.43 6.39 5.83
CA ASP A 41 0.15 5.07 5.53
C ASP A 41 -0.17 4.63 4.09
N LEU A 42 -1.41 4.86 3.64
CA LEU A 42 -1.81 4.53 2.26
C LEU A 42 -0.97 5.28 1.23
N VAL A 43 -0.60 6.54 1.48
CA VAL A 43 0.31 7.31 0.61
C VAL A 43 1.70 6.68 0.57
N MET A 44 2.23 6.25 1.72
CA MET A 44 3.52 5.56 1.80
C MET A 44 3.51 4.25 1.00
N TYR A 45 2.48 3.41 1.16
CA TYR A 45 2.35 2.16 0.41
C TYR A 45 2.15 2.38 -1.09
N GLN A 46 1.42 3.44 -1.47
CA GLN A 46 1.27 3.82 -2.87
C GLN A 46 2.62 4.14 -3.50
N HIS A 47 3.49 4.88 -2.80
CA HIS A 47 4.84 5.18 -3.27
C HIS A 47 5.72 3.92 -3.42
N VAL A 48 5.54 2.92 -2.54
CA VAL A 48 6.21 1.62 -2.69
C VAL A 48 5.75 0.92 -3.97
N LEU A 49 4.45 0.94 -4.29
CA LEU A 49 3.93 0.34 -5.52
C LEU A 49 4.46 1.03 -6.77
N GLU A 50 4.52 2.36 -6.77
CA GLU A 50 5.08 3.15 -7.88
C GLU A 50 6.52 2.75 -8.17
N LYS A 51 7.37 2.74 -7.12
CA LYS A 51 8.77 2.29 -7.23
C LYS A 51 8.92 0.87 -7.76
N ILE A 52 8.01 -0.04 -7.39
CA ILE A 52 8.05 -1.41 -7.91
C ILE A 52 7.63 -1.44 -9.38
N ASN A 53 6.64 -0.65 -9.79
CA ASN A 53 6.10 -0.63 -11.15
C ASN A 53 7.00 0.12 -12.16
N GLU A 54 7.93 0.98 -11.69
CA GLU A 54 8.96 1.58 -12.54
C GLU A 54 9.91 0.54 -13.16
N ARG A 55 9.98 -0.68 -12.59
CA ARG A 55 10.71 -1.80 -13.18
C ARG A 55 9.89 -2.47 -14.29
N GLN A 56 10.40 -2.41 -15.51
CA GLN A 56 9.74 -2.97 -16.70
C GLN A 56 9.52 -4.50 -16.64
N ASP A 57 10.26 -5.20 -15.78
CA ASP A 57 10.30 -6.65 -15.66
C ASP A 57 9.35 -7.23 -14.58
N VAL A 58 8.65 -6.38 -13.81
CA VAL A 58 7.79 -6.78 -12.67
C VAL A 58 6.31 -6.84 -13.00
#